data_AF-A0A955XEX4-F1
#
_entry.id   AF-A0A955XEX4-F1
#
_cell.length_a   1.000
_cell.length_b   1.000
_cell.length_c   1.000
_cell.angle_alpha   90.00
_cell.angle_beta   90.00
_cell.angle_gamma   90.00
#
_symmetry.space_group_name_H-M   'P 1'
#
loop_
_entity.id
_entity.type
_entity.pdbx_description
1 polymer ?
#
loop_
_entity_poly.entity_id
_entity_poly.type
_entity_poly.pdbx_seq_one_letter_code
_entity_poly.pdbx_strand_id
1 'polypeptide(L)'
;MVRDCQDGLTDGDGVLTQGELAHYIQRLERERDQLVATASSTRTVDIRLRDSHAMLMDMQAAGVDGLSYLPDEIAALGLRPELNARVVEMLMKDDDTRIGTITQGILDHARGRYMNIEARSMIELNSRQRALDDLREIARALELL
;
A
#
# COMPACT_ATOMS: atom_id res chain seq x y z
N MET A 1 16.06 -16.54 -4.83
CA MET A 1 15.76 -15.36 -5.66
C MET A 1 14.26 -15.13 -5.55
N VAL A 2 13.83 -14.47 -4.46
CA VAL A 2 12.41 -14.21 -4.19
C VAL A 2 12.15 -12.81 -4.74
N ARG A 3 11.42 -12.75 -5.86
CA ARG A 3 10.81 -11.51 -6.31
C ARG A 3 9.65 -11.27 -5.36
N ASP A 4 9.86 -10.40 -4.39
CA ASP A 4 8.77 -9.72 -3.70
C ASP A 4 8.05 -8.89 -4.77
N CYS A 5 7.03 -9.50 -5.37
CA CYS A 5 6.09 -8.82 -6.21
C CYS A 5 5.48 -7.70 -5.36
N GLN A 6 5.70 -6.47 -5.78
CA GLN A 6 4.90 -5.33 -5.38
C GLN A 6 3.43 -5.76 -5.39
N ASP A 7 2.83 -5.84 -4.20
CA ASP A 7 1.40 -6.02 -4.00
C ASP A 7 0.68 -4.74 -4.45
N GLY A 8 0.71 -4.51 -5.77
CA GLY A 8 -0.10 -3.53 -6.47
C GLY A 8 -1.55 -4.00 -6.46
N LEU A 9 -2.23 -3.62 -5.39
CA LEU A 9 -3.65 -3.82 -5.16
C LEU A 9 -4.39 -2.48 -5.15
N THR A 10 -3.68 -1.39 -5.43
CA THR A 10 -4.19 -0.04 -5.57
C THR A 10 -3.58 0.55 -6.83
N ASP A 11 -4.33 1.35 -7.59
CA ASP A 11 -3.87 2.22 -8.69
C ASP A 11 -2.86 3.29 -8.22
N GLY A 12 -2.34 3.13 -7.00
CA GLY A 12 -1.41 4.04 -6.36
C GLY A 12 -2.10 5.27 -5.78
N ASP A 13 -3.43 5.36 -5.79
CA ASP A 13 -4.17 6.51 -5.24
C ASP A 13 -4.50 6.39 -3.75
N GLY A 14 -4.18 5.26 -3.13
CA GLY A 14 -4.45 4.98 -1.73
C GLY A 14 -5.88 4.53 -1.45
N VAL A 15 -6.66 4.22 -2.48
CA VAL A 15 -8.01 3.66 -2.39
C VAL A 15 -7.98 2.20 -2.83
N LEU A 16 -8.62 1.32 -2.06
CA LEU A 16 -8.96 -0.03 -2.50
C LEU A 16 -10.39 -0.04 -3.02
N THR A 17 -10.55 -0.10 -4.33
CA THR A 17 -11.86 -0.22 -4.96
C THR A 17 -12.42 -1.64 -4.86
N GLN A 18 -13.75 -1.79 -5.00
CA GLN A 18 -14.38 -3.11 -5.09
C GLN A 18 -13.80 -3.93 -6.26
N GLY A 19 -13.49 -3.28 -7.38
CA GLY A 19 -12.92 -3.93 -8.57
C GLY A 19 -11.53 -4.50 -8.31
N GLU A 20 -10.65 -3.73 -7.67
CA GLU A 20 -9.31 -4.18 -7.29
C GLU A 20 -9.36 -5.33 -6.27
N LEU A 21 -10.24 -5.23 -5.26
CA LEU A 21 -10.43 -6.30 -4.29
C LEU A 21 -10.96 -7.58 -4.94
N ALA A 22 -11.91 -7.47 -5.88
CA ALA A 22 -12.41 -8.62 -6.64
C ALA A 22 -11.32 -9.26 -7.50
N HIS A 23 -10.48 -8.45 -8.15
CA HIS A 23 -9.35 -8.95 -8.93
C HIS A 23 -8.29 -9.64 -8.05
N TYR A 24 -8.04 -9.13 -6.85
CA TYR A 24 -7.16 -9.79 -5.88
C TYR A 24 -7.71 -11.12 -5.38
N ILE A 25 -9.01 -11.21 -5.11
CA ILE A 25 -9.68 -12.47 -4.78
C ILE A 25 -9.45 -13.48 -5.91
N GLN A 26 -9.66 -13.11 -7.17
CA GLN A 26 -9.40 -14.00 -8.32
C GLN A 26 -7.92 -14.43 -8.43
N ARG A 27 -6.99 -13.58 -7.98
CA ARG A 27 -5.57 -13.92 -7.92
C ARG A 27 -5.30 -14.94 -6.82
N LEU A 28 -5.88 -14.75 -5.64
CA LEU A 28 -5.78 -15.69 -4.52
C LEU A 28 -6.43 -17.03 -4.83
N GLU A 29 -7.57 -17.06 -5.55
CA GLU A 29 -8.20 -18.29 -6.01
C GLU A 29 -7.26 -19.09 -6.93
N ARG A 30 -6.62 -18.42 -7.89
CA ARG A 30 -5.62 -19.05 -8.77
C ARG A 30 -4.40 -19.57 -8.01
N GLU A 31 -3.91 -18.80 -7.04
CA GLU A 31 -2.80 -19.21 -6.17
C GLU A 31 -3.18 -20.45 -5.33
N ARG A 32 -4.38 -20.45 -4.77
CA ARG A 32 -4.92 -21.59 -4.02
C ARG A 32 -4.99 -22.85 -4.88
N ASP A 33 -5.54 -22.74 -6.09
CA ASP A 33 -5.64 -23.88 -7.01
C ASP A 33 -4.26 -24.45 -7.37
N GLN A 34 -3.27 -23.58 -7.54
CA GLN A 34 -1.89 -24.00 -7.77
C GLN A 34 -1.30 -24.71 -6.55
N LEU A 35 -1.52 -24.21 -5.33
CA LEU A 35 -1.06 -24.86 -4.10
C LEU A 35 -1.72 -26.22 -3.89
N VAL A 36 -3.02 -26.35 -4.20
CA VAL A 36 -3.72 -27.65 -4.19
C VAL A 36 -3.09 -28.61 -5.18
N ALA A 37 -2.83 -28.17 -6.42
CA ALA A 37 -2.21 -29.00 -7.45
C ALA A 37 -0.80 -29.48 -7.05
N THR A 38 -0.05 -28.70 -6.28
CA THR A 38 1.29 -29.06 -5.78
C THR A 38 1.27 -29.68 -4.38
N ALA A 39 0.11 -30.10 -3.86
CA ALA A 39 -0.07 -30.66 -2.52
C ALA A 39 0.57 -29.82 -1.40
N SER A 40 0.57 -28.50 -1.59
CA SER A 40 1.13 -27.51 -0.68
C SER A 40 0.05 -26.96 0.25
N SER A 41 0.44 -26.39 1.39
CA SER A 41 -0.52 -25.82 2.35
C SER A 41 -1.25 -24.62 1.76
N THR A 42 -2.57 -24.63 1.79
CA THR A 42 -3.43 -23.53 1.36
C THR A 42 -3.82 -22.58 2.50
N ARG A 43 -3.49 -22.93 3.75
CA ARG A 43 -4.02 -22.26 4.96
C ARG A 43 -3.92 -20.74 4.92
N THR A 44 -2.77 -20.21 4.53
CA THR A 44 -2.55 -18.75 4.47
C THR A 44 -3.42 -18.10 3.41
N VAL A 45 -3.53 -18.73 2.24
CA VAL A 45 -4.36 -18.24 1.13
C VAL A 45 -5.84 -18.34 1.47
N ASP A 46 -6.27 -19.43 2.13
CA ASP A 46 -7.66 -19.59 2.58
C ASP A 46 -8.07 -18.52 3.60
N ILE A 47 -7.19 -18.16 4.54
CA ILE A 47 -7.43 -17.06 5.48
C ILE A 47 -7.60 -15.74 4.73
N ARG A 48 -6.66 -15.43 3.81
CA ARG A 48 -6.72 -14.20 3.00
C ARG A 48 -7.98 -14.13 2.15
N LEU A 49 -8.37 -15.23 1.50
CA LEU A 49 -9.61 -15.32 0.72
C LEU A 49 -10.82 -15.01 1.57
N ARG A 50 -10.93 -15.64 2.75
CA ARG A 50 -12.04 -15.40 3.68
C ARG A 50 -12.11 -13.93 4.10
N ASP A 51 -10.98 -13.36 4.49
CA ASP A 51 -10.91 -11.98 4.99
C ASP A 51 -11.19 -10.96 3.87
N SER A 52 -10.69 -11.20 2.65
CA SER A 52 -10.98 -10.39 1.47
C SER A 52 -12.44 -10.48 1.02
N HIS A 53 -13.05 -11.67 1.05
CA HIS A 53 -14.48 -11.83 0.77
C HIS A 53 -15.34 -11.09 1.79
N ALA A 54 -15.01 -11.19 3.09
CA ALA A 54 -15.72 -10.45 4.13
C ALA A 54 -15.66 -8.94 3.89
N MET A 55 -14.46 -8.41 3.60
CA MET A 55 -14.27 -7.00 3.26
C MET A 55 -15.10 -6.58 2.03
N LEU A 56 -15.14 -7.38 0.97
CA LEU A 56 -15.92 -7.08 -0.23
C LEU A 56 -17.44 -7.05 0.09
N MET A 57 -17.91 -8.00 0.91
CA MET A 57 -19.30 -8.01 1.37
C MET A 57 -19.63 -6.77 2.21
N ASP A 58 -18.72 -6.36 3.09
CA ASP A 58 -18.90 -5.15 3.91
C ASP A 58 -18.96 -3.88 3.04
N MET A 59 -18.08 -3.78 2.03
CA MET A 59 -18.10 -2.67 1.07
C MET A 59 -19.43 -2.60 0.30
N GLN A 60 -19.91 -3.75 -0.18
CA GLN A 60 -21.18 -3.85 -0.89
C GLN A 60 -22.38 -3.52 0.01
N ALA A 61 -22.37 -4.00 1.25
CA ALA A 61 -23.43 -3.75 2.22
C ALA A 61 -23.48 -2.26 2.64
N ALA A 62 -22.33 -1.61 2.76
CA ALA A 62 -22.23 -0.18 3.05
C ALA A 62 -22.49 0.71 1.82
N GLY A 63 -22.55 0.14 0.61
CA GLY A 63 -22.70 0.89 -0.63
C GLY A 63 -21.49 1.77 -0.94
N VAL A 64 -20.29 1.37 -0.51
CA VAL A 64 -19.05 2.11 -0.76
C VAL A 64 -18.28 1.47 -1.92
N ASP A 65 -17.91 2.29 -2.91
CA ASP A 65 -17.19 1.81 -4.09
C ASP A 65 -15.68 1.62 -3.85
N GLY A 66 -15.16 2.19 -2.75
CA GLY A 66 -13.77 2.06 -2.34
C GLY A 66 -13.54 2.33 -0.85
N LEU A 67 -12.48 1.75 -0.32
CA LEU A 67 -11.96 2.01 1.02
C LEU A 67 -10.70 2.88 0.90
N SER A 68 -10.75 4.09 1.43
CA SER A 68 -9.57 4.95 1.52
C SER A 68 -8.68 4.48 2.67
N TYR A 69 -7.40 4.26 2.40
CA TYR A 69 -6.37 4.09 3.43
C TYR A 69 -5.75 5.43 3.85
N LEU A 70 -6.13 6.53 3.19
CA LEU A 70 -5.73 7.86 3.59
C LEU A 70 -6.59 8.35 4.75
N PRO A 71 -5.98 8.93 5.79
CA PRO A 71 -6.68 9.73 6.78
C PRO A 71 -7.37 10.92 6.11
N ASP A 72 -8.54 11.33 6.63
CA ASP A 72 -9.35 12.40 6.06
C ASP A 72 -8.56 13.71 5.94
N GLU A 73 -7.69 13.99 6.91
CA GLU A 73 -6.83 15.18 6.92
C GLU A 73 -5.86 15.19 5.75
N ILE A 74 -5.38 14.01 5.32
CA ILE A 74 -4.50 13.88 4.15
C ILE A 74 -5.31 13.91 2.87
N ALA A 75 -6.44 13.21 2.81
CA ALA A 75 -7.31 13.19 1.65
C ALA A 75 -7.78 14.61 1.28
N ALA A 76 -8.04 15.47 2.28
CA ALA A 76 -8.41 16.86 2.11
C ALA A 76 -7.33 17.73 1.45
N LEU A 77 -6.05 17.33 1.47
CA LEU A 77 -4.97 18.07 0.82
C LEU A 77 -4.99 17.96 -0.71
N GLY A 78 -5.75 16.99 -1.26
CA GLY A 78 -5.88 16.82 -2.70
C GLY A 78 -4.56 16.54 -3.41
N LEU A 79 -3.68 15.74 -2.77
CA LEU A 79 -2.38 15.38 -3.34
C LEU A 79 -2.57 14.55 -4.62
N ARG A 80 -1.53 14.58 -5.48
CA ARG A 80 -1.47 13.73 -6.66
C ARG A 80 -1.49 12.24 -6.25
N PRO A 81 -2.10 11.35 -7.04
CA PRO A 81 -2.22 9.93 -6.71
C PRO A 81 -0.90 9.31 -6.24
N GLU A 82 0.21 9.55 -6.95
CA GLU A 82 1.51 8.95 -6.61
C GLU A 82 2.00 9.32 -5.20
N LEU A 83 1.61 10.50 -4.69
CA LEU A 83 1.93 10.94 -3.33
C LEU A 83 0.98 10.30 -2.31
N ASN A 84 -0.28 10.09 -2.67
CA ASN A 84 -1.23 9.34 -1.84
C ASN A 84 -0.77 7.91 -1.61
N ALA A 85 -0.31 7.20 -2.66
CA ALA A 85 0.35 5.89 -2.50
C ALA A 85 1.51 5.96 -1.52
N ARG A 86 2.36 6.98 -1.65
CA ARG A 86 3.52 7.12 -0.78
C ARG A 86 3.11 7.38 0.67
N VAL A 87 2.07 8.17 0.91
CA VAL A 87 1.50 8.36 2.24
C VAL A 87 1.01 7.04 2.81
N VAL A 88 0.20 6.29 2.07
CA VAL A 88 -0.31 4.99 2.52
C VAL A 88 0.85 4.03 2.81
N GLU A 89 1.87 3.98 1.96
CA GLU A 89 3.08 3.19 2.19
C GLU A 89 3.78 3.59 3.50
N MET A 90 3.89 4.90 3.80
CA MET A 90 4.47 5.35 5.06
C MET A 90 3.64 4.90 6.26
N LEU A 91 2.32 5.11 6.23
CA LEU A 91 1.41 4.76 7.32
C LEU A 91 1.34 3.25 7.58
N MET A 92 1.45 2.43 6.54
CA MET A 92 1.46 0.96 6.69
C MET A 92 2.80 0.42 7.20
N LYS A 93 3.91 1.13 6.95
CA LYS A 93 5.27 0.68 7.33
C LYS A 93 5.75 1.25 8.66
N ASP A 94 5.13 2.32 9.16
CA ASP A 94 5.39 2.86 10.48
C ASP A 94 4.27 2.39 11.41
N ASP A 95 4.56 1.34 12.19
CA ASP A 95 3.64 0.71 13.15
C ASP A 95 3.49 1.56 14.44
N ASP A 96 3.78 2.86 14.35
CA ASP A 96 3.70 3.76 15.49
C ASP A 96 2.22 3.97 15.82
N THR A 97 1.88 3.82 17.09
CA THR A 97 0.51 3.77 17.67
C THR A 97 -0.41 4.96 17.37
N ARG A 98 0.07 5.96 16.63
CA ARG A 98 -0.70 7.11 16.15
C ARG A 98 -1.27 6.83 14.76
N ILE A 99 -2.30 5.99 14.75
CA ILE A 99 -3.07 5.68 13.55
C ILE A 99 -3.55 6.98 12.90
N GLY A 100 -3.15 7.19 11.64
CA GLY A 100 -3.70 8.23 10.78
C GLY A 100 -3.07 9.62 10.86
N THR A 101 -1.92 9.81 11.53
CA THR A 101 -1.22 11.11 11.49
C THR A 101 0.20 10.94 10.95
N ILE A 102 0.54 11.66 9.88
CA ILE A 102 1.94 11.75 9.42
C ILE A 102 2.66 12.80 10.27
N THR A 103 3.63 12.34 11.06
CA THR A 103 4.51 13.22 11.83
C THR A 103 5.86 13.37 11.14
N GLN A 104 6.65 14.36 11.55
CA GLN A 104 8.03 14.52 11.10
C GLN A 104 8.87 13.26 11.37
N GLY A 105 8.60 12.54 12.47
CA GLY A 105 9.26 11.26 12.79
C GLY A 105 8.99 10.17 11.75
N ILE A 106 7.74 10.02 11.31
CA ILE A 106 7.35 9.07 10.25
C ILE A 106 8.02 9.44 8.92
N LEU A 107 8.09 10.73 8.58
CA LEU A 107 8.79 11.20 7.38
C LEU A 107 10.29 10.89 7.43
N ASP A 108 10.93 11.11 8.57
CA ASP A 108 12.36 10.86 8.73
C ASP A 108 12.68 9.36 8.74
N HIS A 109 11.81 8.52 9.31
CA HIS A 109 11.89 7.07 9.18
C HIS A 109 11.75 6.63 7.72
N ALA A 110 10.76 7.16 6.99
CA ALA A 110 10.58 6.87 5.57
C ALA A 110 11.80 7.29 4.73
N ARG A 111 12.35 8.48 4.98
CA ARG A 111 13.60 8.94 4.36
C ARG A 111 14.75 7.98 4.65
N GLY A 112 14.91 7.58 5.91
CA GLY A 112 15.93 6.62 6.33
C GLY A 112 15.84 5.32 5.55
N ARG A 113 14.63 4.77 5.37
CA ARG A 113 14.41 3.55 4.57
C ARG A 113 14.94 3.72 3.14
N TYR A 114 14.59 4.79 2.44
CA TYR A 114 15.05 4.99 1.05
C TYR A 114 16.54 5.33 0.95
N MET A 115 17.10 6.09 1.90
CA MET A 115 18.54 6.38 1.91
C MET A 115 19.38 5.13 2.10
N ASN A 116 18.87 4.15 2.86
CA ASN A 116 19.57 2.90 3.17
C ASN A 116 19.38 1.81 2.10
N ILE A 117 18.58 2.04 1.05
CA ILE A 117 18.50 1.10 -0.08
C ILE A 117 19.81 1.18 -0.87
N GLU A 118 20.54 0.07 -0.90
CA GLU A 118 21.67 -0.10 -1.81
C GLU A 118 21.18 -0.07 -3.27
N ALA A 119 21.42 1.04 -3.96
CA ALA A 119 21.14 1.14 -5.39
C ALA A 119 22.30 0.53 -6.17
N ARG A 120 22.04 -0.57 -6.86
CA ARG A 120 23.01 -1.36 -7.65
C ARG A 120 22.92 -1.07 -9.14
N SER A 121 21.98 -0.21 -9.54
CA SER A 121 21.74 0.22 -10.92
C SER A 121 21.27 1.67 -10.99
N MET A 122 21.38 2.27 -12.18
CA MET A 122 20.88 3.62 -12.43
C MET A 122 19.36 3.73 -12.25
N ILE A 123 18.64 2.64 -12.54
CA ILE A 123 17.18 2.57 -12.37
C ILE A 123 16.83 2.68 -10.87
N GLU A 124 17.53 1.95 -10.01
CA GLU A 124 17.33 2.00 -8.57
C GLU A 124 17.74 3.35 -7.97
N LEU A 125 18.82 3.97 -8.47
CA LEU A 125 19.22 5.33 -8.07
C LEU A 125 18.12 6.35 -8.38
N ASN A 126 17.56 6.30 -9.59
CA ASN A 126 16.48 7.19 -10.01
C ASN A 126 15.18 6.93 -9.22
N SER A 127 14.87 5.67 -8.94
CA SER A 127 13.73 5.30 -8.11
C SER A 127 13.88 5.83 -6.68
N ARG A 128 15.08 5.72 -6.09
CA ARG A 128 15.39 6.28 -4.77
C ARG A 128 15.23 7.80 -4.77
N GLN A 129 15.78 8.48 -5.77
CA GLN A 129 15.70 9.94 -5.85
C GLN A 129 14.25 10.41 -5.96
N ARG A 130 13.45 9.75 -6.80
CA ARG A 130 12.01 10.03 -6.93
C ARG A 130 11.30 9.88 -5.59
N ALA A 131 11.52 8.76 -4.89
CA ALA A 131 10.90 8.55 -3.57
C ALA A 131 11.28 9.65 -2.56
N LEU A 132 12.54 10.10 -2.55
CA LEU A 132 12.97 11.19 -1.66
C LEU A 132 12.36 12.55 -2.03
N ASP A 133 12.12 12.80 -3.31
CA ASP A 133 11.44 14.01 -3.78
C ASP A 133 9.94 13.96 -3.47
N ASP A 134 9.27 12.81 -3.64
CA ASP A 134 7.89 12.59 -3.21
C ASP A 134 7.73 12.92 -1.71
N LEU A 135 8.66 12.43 -0.86
CA LEU A 135 8.64 12.70 0.57
C LEU A 135 8.81 14.18 0.92
N ARG A 136 9.59 14.93 0.14
CA ARG A 136 9.72 16.40 0.31
C ARG A 136 8.43 17.12 -0.04
N GLU A 137 7.76 16.68 -1.10
CA GLU A 137 6.48 17.28 -1.52
C GLU A 137 5.39 17.03 -0.48
N ILE A 138 5.28 15.80 0.04
CA ILE A 138 4.35 15.45 1.12
C ILE A 138 4.63 16.28 2.38
N ALA A 139 5.90 16.39 2.78
CA ALA A 139 6.28 17.16 3.96
C ALA A 139 5.93 18.66 3.83
N ARG A 140 6.06 19.24 2.63
CA ARG A 140 5.63 20.63 2.36
C ARG A 140 4.12 20.78 2.44
N ALA A 141 3.37 19.84 1.87
CA ALA A 141 1.90 19.87 1.92
C ALA A 141 1.35 19.75 3.35
N LEU A 142 2.11 19.12 4.24
CA LEU A 142 1.78 18.95 5.65
C LEU A 142 2.36 20.05 6.55
N GLU A 143 3.06 21.04 6.00
CA GLU A 143 3.74 22.10 6.76
C GLU A 143 4.74 21.57 7.81
N LEU A 144 5.39 20.44 7.49
CA LEU A 144 6.39 19.79 8.36
C LEU A 144 7.84 20.17 8.00
N LEU A 145 8.04 21.05 7.00
CA LEU A 145 9.34 21.55 6.52
C LEU A 145 9.37 23.08 6.42
#